data_AF-A0A8T1DGC1-F1
#
_entry.id   AF-A0A8T1DGC1-F1
#
_cell.length_a   1.000
_cell.length_b   1.000
_cell.length_c   1.000
_cell.angle_alpha   90.00
_cell.angle_beta   90.00
_cell.angle_gamma   90.00
#
_symmetry.space_group_name_H-M   'P 1'
#
loop_
_entity.id
_entity.type
_entity.pdbx_description
1 polymer ?
#
loop_
_entity_poly.entity_id
_entity_poly.type
_entity_poly.pdbx_seq_one_letter_code
_entity_poly.pdbx_strand_id
1 'polypeptide(L)'
;MALLDKRKEVLRLYRQILRTTHMFPHRNEQGQLWSDVLQKNARMEIEQNRYEMDDETISKRILFGWKCLQEVQEKMMEKQQELSNMASNPDSDKNH
;
A
#
# COMPACT_ATOMS: atom_id res chain seq x y z
N MET A 1 6.67 19.82 20.15
CA MET A 1 6.31 18.79 19.14
C MET A 1 4.88 19.03 18.73
N ALA A 2 4.61 19.37 17.47
CA ALA A 2 3.25 19.67 17.02
C ALA A 2 2.36 18.45 17.26
N LEU A 3 1.25 18.64 17.99
CA LEU A 3 0.23 17.61 18.17
C LEU A 3 -0.30 17.26 16.77
N LEU A 4 0.09 16.09 16.26
CA LEU A 4 -0.37 15.62 14.97
C LEU A 4 -1.89 15.48 15.02
N ASP A 5 -2.60 16.21 14.17
CA ASP A 5 -4.05 16.05 14.02
C ASP A 5 -4.31 14.67 13.41
N LYS A 6 -4.72 13.72 14.27
CA LYS A 6 -4.88 12.31 13.92
C LYS A 6 -5.90 12.12 12.79
N ARG A 7 -6.93 12.95 12.71
CA ARG A 7 -7.92 12.88 11.62
C ARG A 7 -7.26 13.23 10.29
N LYS A 8 -6.43 14.27 10.25
CA LYS A 8 -5.66 14.63 9.06
C LYS A 8 -4.68 13.53 8.69
N GLU A 9 -4.04 12.90 9.67
CA GLU A 9 -3.06 11.85 9.42
C GLU A 9 -3.71 10.56 8.90
N VAL A 10 -4.85 10.15 9.45
CA VAL A 10 -5.64 9.02 8.91
C VAL A 10 -6.03 9.30 7.45
N LEU A 11 -6.49 10.52 7.14
CA LEU A 11 -6.83 10.89 5.76
C LEU A 11 -5.61 10.90 4.83
N ARG A 12 -4.46 11.35 5.32
CA ARG A 12 -3.20 11.34 4.57
C ARG A 12 -2.78 9.91 4.26
N LEU A 13 -2.78 9.04 5.27
CA LEU A 13 -2.48 7.62 5.14
C LEU A 13 -3.44 6.96 4.14
N TYR A 14 -4.75 7.18 4.27
CA TYR A 14 -5.75 6.61 3.36
C TYR A 14 -5.52 7.01 1.91
N ARG A 15 -5.30 8.30 1.63
CA ARG A 15 -5.00 8.76 0.26
C ARG A 15 -3.73 8.13 -0.29
N GLN A 16 -2.73 7.92 0.56
CA GLN A 16 -1.48 7.29 0.15
C GLN A 16 -1.68 5.79 -0.14
N ILE A 17 -2.48 5.08 0.66
CA ILE A 17 -2.90 3.71 0.38
C ILE A 17 -3.56 3.66 -1.00
N LEU A 18 -4.57 4.50 -1.27
CA LEU A 18 -5.24 4.52 -2.57
C LEU A 18 -4.25 4.69 -3.73
N ARG A 19 -3.33 5.66 -3.64
CA ARG A 19 -2.30 5.87 -4.67
C ARG A 19 -1.41 4.63 -4.87
N THR A 20 -0.94 4.01 -3.80
CA THR A 20 -0.12 2.80 -3.87
C THR A 20 -0.89 1.64 -4.49
N THR A 21 -2.18 1.47 -4.15
CA THR A 21 -3.00 0.39 -4.72
C THR A 21 -3.20 0.49 -6.23
N HIS A 22 -3.16 1.70 -6.81
CA HIS A 22 -3.22 1.87 -8.26
C HIS A 22 -2.00 1.32 -9.01
N MET A 23 -0.90 1.03 -8.30
CA MET A 23 0.29 0.42 -8.88
C MET A 23 0.18 -1.10 -9.06
N PHE A 24 -0.96 -1.71 -8.73
CA PHE A 24 -1.22 -3.15 -8.88
C PHE A 24 -2.07 -3.42 -10.14
N PRO A 25 -1.46 -3.64 -11.31
CA PRO A 25 -2.21 -3.77 -12.58
C PRO A 25 -2.86 -5.15 -12.76
N HIS A 26 -2.49 -6.13 -11.94
CA HIS A 26 -2.87 -7.53 -12.14
C HIS A 26 -4.19 -7.88 -11.46
N ARG A 27 -4.87 -8.90 -11.99
CA ARG A 27 -6.07 -9.49 -11.39
C ARG A 27 -5.69 -10.62 -10.43
N ASN A 28 -6.52 -10.85 -9.42
CA ASN A 28 -6.44 -12.00 -8.55
C ASN A 28 -6.99 -13.27 -9.23
N GLU A 29 -6.95 -14.40 -8.53
CA GLU A 29 -7.41 -15.70 -9.02
C GLU A 29 -8.91 -15.71 -9.37
N GLN A 30 -9.69 -14.87 -8.73
CA GLN A 30 -11.13 -14.69 -8.97
C GLN A 30 -11.41 -13.71 -10.13
N GLY A 31 -10.37 -13.23 -10.81
CA GLY A 31 -10.47 -12.30 -11.93
C GLY A 31 -10.77 -10.85 -11.53
N GLN A 32 -10.67 -10.47 -10.25
CA GLN A 32 -10.87 -9.11 -9.77
C GLN A 32 -9.56 -8.32 -9.80
N LEU A 33 -9.61 -7.03 -10.13
CA LEU A 33 -8.41 -6.19 -10.10
C LEU A 33 -7.91 -6.01 -8.66
N TRP A 34 -6.62 -6.24 -8.42
CA TRP A 34 -6.06 -6.10 -7.08
C TRP A 34 -6.25 -4.70 -6.49
N SER A 35 -6.15 -3.64 -7.31
CA SER A 35 -6.41 -2.27 -6.85
C SER A 35 -7.81 -2.14 -6.25
N ASP A 36 -8.84 -2.66 -6.91
CA ASP A 36 -10.23 -2.54 -6.46
C ASP A 36 -10.45 -3.28 -5.13
N VAL A 37 -9.88 -4.48 -5.01
CA VAL A 37 -9.95 -5.30 -3.80
C VAL A 37 -9.28 -4.58 -2.63
N LEU A 38 -8.05 -4.08 -2.83
CA LEU A 38 -7.29 -3.40 -1.79
C LEU A 38 -7.94 -2.07 -1.37
N GLN A 39 -8.49 -1.30 -2.31
CA GLN A 39 -9.21 -0.06 -2.00
C GLN A 39 -10.47 -0.33 -1.18
N LYS A 40 -11.24 -1.36 -1.55
CA LYS A 40 -12.42 -1.78 -0.79
C LYS A 40 -12.05 -2.20 0.64
N ASN A 41 -10.97 -2.96 0.79
CA ASN A 41 -10.49 -3.42 2.10
C ASN A 41 -10.01 -2.23 2.96
N ALA A 42 -9.22 -1.32 2.41
CA ALA A 42 -8.76 -0.13 3.11
C ALA A 42 -9.93 0.76 3.58
N ARG A 43 -10.95 0.94 2.74
CA ARG A 43 -12.17 1.67 3.11
C ARG A 43 -12.90 0.95 4.24
N MET A 44 -13.08 -0.36 4.14
CA MET A 44 -13.76 -1.17 5.15
C MET A 44 -13.08 -1.05 6.51
N GLU A 45 -11.75 -1.15 6.54
CA GLU A 45 -10.97 -1.08 7.77
C GLU A 45 -11.12 0.29 8.46
N ILE A 46 -11.04 1.39 7.71
CA ILE A 46 -11.22 2.73 8.27
C ILE A 46 -12.64 2.94 8.78
N GLU A 47 -13.65 2.51 8.01
CA GLU A 47 -15.06 2.65 8.41
C GLU A 47 -15.39 1.85 9.67
N GLN A 48 -14.84 0.64 9.81
CA GLN A 48 -15.00 -0.19 11.01
C GLN A 48 -14.43 0.47 12.27
N ASN A 49 -13.42 1.31 12.13
CA ASN A 49 -12.73 1.97 13.24
C ASN A 49 -13.08 3.46 13.38
N ARG A 50 -14.10 3.96 12.67
CA ARG A 50 -14.40 5.40 12.60
C ARG A 50 -14.84 6.04 13.91
N TYR A 51 -15.32 5.23 14.85
CA TYR A 51 -15.76 5.65 16.18
C TYR A 51 -14.75 5.30 17.27
N GLU A 52 -13.55 4.87 16.90
CA GLU A 52 -12.47 4.71 17.87
C GLU A 52 -12.15 6.08 18.49
N MET A 53 -12.08 6.11 19.81
CA MET A 53 -11.82 7.31 20.61
C MET A 53 -10.58 7.16 21.48
N ASP A 54 -10.04 5.93 21.61
CA ASP A 54 -8.82 5.68 22.35
C ASP A 54 -7.59 6.25 21.61
N ASP A 55 -6.95 7.19 22.28
CA ASP A 55 -5.92 8.03 21.67
C ASP A 55 -4.65 7.21 21.33
N GLU A 56 -4.31 6.26 22.19
CA GLU A 56 -3.17 5.37 21.99
C GLU A 56 -3.41 4.39 20.84
N THR A 57 -4.60 3.80 20.77
CA THR A 57 -5.02 2.89 19.70
C THR A 57 -4.99 3.59 18.35
N ILE A 58 -5.55 4.80 18.23
CA ILE A 58 -5.50 5.56 16.97
C ILE A 58 -4.05 5.83 16.56
N SER A 59 -3.20 6.27 17.49
CA SER A 59 -1.78 6.53 17.21
C SER A 59 -1.04 5.28 16.73
N LYS A 60 -1.24 4.13 17.40
CA LYS A 60 -0.63 2.86 17.01
C LYS A 60 -1.09 2.43 15.63
N ARG A 61 -2.40 2.49 15.33
CA ARG A 61 -2.94 2.10 14.02
C ARG A 61 -2.37 2.96 12.90
N ILE A 62 -2.26 4.28 13.11
CA ILE A 62 -1.62 5.19 12.14
C ILE A 62 -0.15 4.79 11.91
N LEU A 63 0.61 4.59 12.99
CA LEU A 63 2.03 4.23 12.91
C LEU A 63 2.24 2.91 12.14
N PHE A 64 1.50 1.87 12.52
CA PHE A 64 1.58 0.57 11.86
C PHE A 64 1.10 0.63 10.42
N GLY A 65 0.02 1.38 10.13
CA GLY A 65 -0.46 1.58 8.77
C GLY A 65 0.58 2.22 7.86
N TRP A 66 1.30 3.23 8.34
CA TRP A 66 2.43 3.80 7.59
C TRP A 66 3.57 2.82 7.38
N LYS A 67 3.95 2.08 8.43
CA LYS A 67 5.01 1.07 8.33
C LYS A 67 4.67 0.00 7.28
N CYS A 68 3.47 -0.56 7.33
CA CYS A 68 3.02 -1.55 6.34
C CYS A 68 2.98 -0.96 4.92
N LEU A 69 2.55 0.30 4.78
CA LEU A 69 2.53 0.95 3.47
C LEU A 69 3.94 1.15 2.90
N GLN A 70 4.91 1.53 3.74
CA GLN A 70 6.31 1.65 3.35
C GLN A 70 6.87 0.30 2.88
N GLU A 71 6.67 -0.77 3.66
CA GLU A 71 7.13 -2.12 3.29
C GLU A 71 6.52 -2.59 1.95
N VAL A 72 5.26 -2.27 1.69
CA VAL A 72 4.61 -2.58 0.40
C VAL A 72 5.24 -1.77 -0.74
N GLN A 73 5.48 -0.47 -0.53
CA GLN A 73 6.10 0.39 -1.54
C GLN A 73 7.53 -0.05 -1.87
N GLU A 74 8.32 -0.43 -0.86
CA GLU A 74 9.68 -0.95 -1.03
C GLU A 74 9.68 -2.22 -1.89
N LYS A 75 8.85 -3.22 -1.54
CA LYS A 75 8.74 -4.47 -2.32
C LYS A 75 8.28 -4.23 -3.76
N MET A 76 7.37 -3.29 -3.98
CA MET A 76 6.91 -2.93 -5.32
C MET A 76 8.04 -2.29 -6.15
N MET A 77 8.83 -1.41 -5.53
CA MET A 77 9.96 -0.75 -6.18
C MET A 77 11.07 -1.76 -6.50
N GLU A 78 11.39 -2.66 -5.57
CA GLU A 78 12.34 -3.76 -5.79
C GLU A 78 11.91 -4.62 -6.99
N LYS A 79 10.63 -5.03 -7.02
CA LYS A 79 10.09 -5.84 -8.13
C LYS A 79 10.13 -5.09 -9.46
N GLN A 80 9.80 -3.81 -9.46
CA GLN A 80 9.86 -2.98 -10.67
C GLN A 80 11.29 -2.84 -11.18
N GLN A 81 12.26 -2.67 -10.28
CA GLN A 81 13.68 -2.59 -10.63
C GLN A 81 14.20 -3.91 -11.19
N GLU A 82 13.84 -5.05 -10.60
CA GLU A 82 14.16 -6.38 -11.15
C GLU A 82 13.67 -6.55 -12.59
N LEU A 83 12.39 -6.23 -12.83
CA LEU A 83 11.78 -6.34 -14.16
C LEU A 83 12.43 -5.39 -15.17
N SER A 84 12.76 -4.16 -14.75
CA SER A 84 13.48 -3.19 -15.58
C SER A 84 14.89 -3.68 -15.94
N ASN A 85 15.63 -4.22 -14.97
CA ASN A 85 16.98 -4.74 -15.19
C ASN A 85 16.96 -5.97 -16.12
N MET A 86 15.99 -6.87 -15.95
CA MET A 86 15.78 -8.01 -16.86
C MET A 86 15.47 -7.55 -18.28
N ALA A 87 14.61 -6.54 -18.46
CA ALA A 87 14.30 -5.99 -19.78
C ALA A 87 15.49 -5.28 -20.45
N SER A 88 16.48 -4.83 -19.67
CA SER A 88 17.66 -4.09 -20.17
C SER A 88 18.81 -5.01 -20.60
N ASN A 89 18.76 -6.31 -20.31
CA ASN A 89 19.84 -7.26 -20.61
C ASN A 89 19.35 -8.43 -21.50
N PRO A 90 19.19 -8.21 -22.82
CA PRO A 90 18.59 -9.19 -23.73
C PRO A 90 19.47 -10.40 -24.10
N ASP A 91 20.70 -10.52 -23.58
CA ASP A 91 21.68 -11.54 -24.02
C ASP A 91 21.88 -12.73 -23.05
N SER A 92 21.15 -12.84 -21.94
CA SER A 92 21.30 -14.00 -21.04
C SER A 92 20.48 -15.25 -21.44
N ASP A 93 19.65 -15.17 -22.48
CA ASP A 93 18.81 -16.29 -22.96
C ASP A 93 19.47 -17.09 -24.11
N LYS A 94 20.75 -16.83 -24.39
CA LYS A 94 21.58 -17.65 -25.30
C LYS A 94 22.62 -18.41 -24.50
N ASN A 95 22.20 -19.36 -23.68
CA ASN A 95 22.97 -20.58 -23.46
C ASN A 95 22.00 -21.70 -23.06
N HIS A 96 21.92 -22.65 -23.99
CA HIS A 96 21.24 -23.94 -23.94
C HIS A 96 21.63 -24.77 -22.72
#